data_AF-A0A352KB35-F1
#
_entry.id   AF-A0A352KB35-F1
#
_cell.length_a   1.000
_cell.length_b   1.000
_cell.length_c   1.000
_cell.angle_alpha   90.00
_cell.angle_beta   90.00
_cell.angle_gamma   90.00
#
_symmetry.space_group_name_H-M   'P 1'
#
loop_
_entity.id
_entity.type
_entity.pdbx_description
1 polymer ?
#
loop_
_entity_poly.entity_id
_entity_poly.type
_entity_poly.pdbx_seq_one_letter_code
_entity_poly.pdbx_strand_id
1 'polypeptide(L)'
;SLHDALPIYDLLRYPGIDLARLAEIWPALGGFSPKIAEQIEIDAAYAAYIERQDGDIAAFRRDEALRLPENLDYGTVAGLSTEVRQKLTRIAPVTLGQAARIEGITPAAMTALLAHVKRADAGRGRRGRRKAAAAGASTAQSAV
;
A
#
# COMPACT_ATOMS: atom_id res chain seq x y z
N SER A 1 1.13 -1.21 33.82
CA SER A 1 1.44 -2.59 33.37
C SER A 1 2.37 -2.56 32.18
N LEU A 2 3.68 -2.55 32.40
CA LEU A 2 4.70 -2.85 31.37
C LEU A 2 4.39 -2.30 29.96
N HIS A 3 4.10 -1.00 29.83
CA HIS A 3 3.73 -0.39 28.55
C HIS A 3 4.93 -0.11 27.63
N ASP A 4 6.18 -0.25 28.09
CA ASP A 4 7.37 0.19 27.35
C ASP A 4 8.52 -0.81 27.42
N ALA A 5 8.29 -2.09 27.12
CA ALA A 5 9.40 -2.98 26.81
C ALA A 5 9.89 -2.65 25.39
N LEU A 6 10.67 -1.55 25.26
CA LEU A 6 11.50 -1.38 24.07
C LEU A 6 12.41 -2.62 24.02
N PRO A 7 12.32 -3.46 22.97
CA PRO A 7 13.25 -4.57 22.83
C PRO A 7 14.66 -3.98 22.85
N ILE A 8 15.60 -4.66 23.53
CA ILE A 8 17.01 -4.21 23.66
C ILE A 8 17.61 -3.84 22.29
N TYR A 9 17.15 -4.52 21.24
CA TYR A 9 17.46 -4.24 19.84
C TYR A 9 17.13 -2.80 19.40
N ASP A 10 16.03 -2.22 19.87
CA ASP A 10 15.64 -0.84 19.52
C ASP A 10 16.55 0.20 20.17
N LEU A 11 17.25 -0.14 21.26
CA LEU A 11 18.24 0.76 21.86
C LEU A 11 19.46 0.95 20.94
N LEU A 12 19.80 -0.06 20.12
CA LEU A 12 20.88 0.04 19.13
C LEU A 12 20.54 0.98 17.96
N ARG A 13 19.30 1.45 17.86
CA ARG A 13 18.90 2.47 16.87
C ARG A 13 19.35 3.89 17.25
N TYR A 14 19.76 4.12 18.51
CA TYR A 14 20.17 5.44 18.98
C TYR A 14 21.67 5.68 18.75
N PRO A 15 22.06 6.90 18.33
CA PRO A 15 23.47 7.22 18.09
C PRO A 15 24.29 7.08 19.37
N GLY A 16 25.42 6.38 19.26
CA GLY A 16 26.34 6.14 20.38
C GLY A 16 25.93 5.02 21.34
N ILE A 17 24.91 4.22 20.99
CA ILE A 17 24.59 2.97 21.70
C ILE A 17 25.07 1.79 20.83
N ASP A 18 26.05 1.06 21.35
CA ASP A 18 26.59 -0.17 20.75
C ASP A 18 26.39 -1.37 21.70
N LEU A 19 26.64 -2.59 21.21
CA LEU A 19 26.46 -3.80 22.01
C LEU A 19 27.43 -3.86 23.19
N ALA A 20 28.62 -3.29 23.06
CA ALA A 20 29.60 -3.23 24.15
C ALA A 20 29.07 -2.40 25.32
N ARG A 21 28.45 -1.25 25.04
CA ARG A 21 27.83 -0.37 26.02
C ARG A 21 26.62 -1.02 26.68
N LEU A 22 25.80 -1.73 25.90
CA LEU A 22 24.68 -2.49 26.46
C LEU A 22 25.16 -3.68 27.32
N ALA A 23 26.29 -4.29 26.99
CA ALA A 23 26.87 -5.38 27.76
C ALA A 23 27.37 -4.96 29.16
N GLU A 24 27.68 -3.68 29.38
CA GLU A 24 27.97 -3.16 30.72
C GLU A 24 26.76 -3.28 31.68
N ILE A 25 25.55 -3.19 31.14
CA ILE A 25 24.30 -3.27 31.90
C ILE A 25 23.74 -4.70 31.87
N TRP A 26 23.84 -5.36 30.72
CA TRP A 26 23.39 -6.74 30.49
C TRP A 26 24.54 -7.61 29.98
N PRO A 27 25.35 -8.20 30.89
CA PRO A 27 26.53 -8.98 30.52
C PRO A 27 26.26 -10.15 29.55
N ALA A 28 25.02 -10.64 29.50
CA ALA A 28 24.59 -11.66 28.54
C ALA A 28 24.78 -11.25 27.06
N LEU A 29 24.86 -9.94 26.76
CA LEU A 29 25.10 -9.42 25.42
C LEU A 29 26.58 -9.43 25.02
N GLY A 30 27.51 -9.65 25.96
CA GLY A 30 28.96 -9.67 25.68
C GLY A 30 29.48 -10.95 25.02
N GLY A 31 28.62 -11.93 24.76
CA GLY A 31 29.02 -13.23 24.21
C GLY A 31 29.17 -13.29 22.68
N PHE A 32 28.83 -12.21 21.97
CA PHE A 32 28.90 -12.19 20.50
C PHE A 32 30.33 -11.99 20.00
N SER A 33 30.68 -12.64 18.89
CA SER A 33 31.93 -12.33 18.20
C SER A 33 31.87 -10.93 17.59
N PRO A 34 33.01 -10.24 17.35
CA PRO A 34 33.02 -8.89 16.81
C PRO A 34 32.21 -8.75 15.51
N LYS A 35 32.30 -9.72 14.61
CA LYS A 35 31.55 -9.74 13.35
C LYS A 35 30.05 -9.88 13.54
N ILE A 36 29.61 -10.66 14.54
CA ILE A 36 28.19 -10.82 14.85
C ILE A 36 27.65 -9.54 15.51
N ALA A 37 28.43 -8.95 16.43
CA ALA A 37 28.05 -7.71 17.07
C ALA A 37 27.88 -6.57 16.05
N GLU A 38 28.86 -6.41 15.15
CA GLU A 38 28.81 -5.45 14.05
C GLU A 38 27.57 -5.64 13.17
N GLN A 39 27.23 -6.89 12.80
CA GLN A 39 26.05 -7.15 11.99
C GLN A 39 24.75 -6.76 12.72
N ILE A 40 24.63 -7.08 14.01
CA ILE A 40 23.45 -6.73 14.82
C ILE A 40 23.29 -5.20 14.92
N GLU A 41 24.38 -4.47 15.10
CA GLU A 41 24.39 -3.01 15.17
C GLU A 41 23.98 -2.38 13.83
N ILE A 42 24.52 -2.90 12.73
CA ILE A 42 24.13 -2.48 11.37
C ILE A 42 22.63 -2.75 11.15
N ASP A 43 22.17 -3.96 11.42
CA ASP A 43 20.78 -4.34 11.21
C ASP A 43 19.84 -3.45 12.03
N ALA A 44 20.20 -3.13 13.27
CA ALA A 44 19.41 -2.23 14.11
C ALA A 44 19.39 -0.81 13.56
N ALA A 45 20.55 -0.25 13.21
CA ALA A 45 20.65 1.09 12.64
C ALA A 45 19.83 1.26 11.35
N TYR A 46 19.74 0.20 10.53
CA TYR A 46 19.00 0.24 9.26
C TYR A 46 17.54 -0.23 9.36
N ALA A 47 17.11 -0.86 10.46
CA ALA A 47 15.78 -1.44 10.61
C ALA A 47 14.65 -0.44 10.28
N ALA A 48 14.73 0.79 10.79
CA ALA A 48 13.71 1.82 10.53
C ALA A 48 13.63 2.21 9.04
N TYR A 49 14.76 2.17 8.33
CA TYR A 49 14.80 2.48 6.90
C TYR A 49 14.21 1.34 6.07
N ILE A 50 14.49 0.09 6.43
CA ILE A 50 13.93 -1.10 5.78
C ILE A 50 12.42 -1.17 6.01
N GLU A 51 11.95 -0.99 7.25
CA GLU A 51 10.52 -0.94 7.60
C GLU A 51 9.78 0.12 6.77
N ARG A 52 10.38 1.30 6.59
CA ARG A 52 9.82 2.35 5.74
C ARG A 52 9.78 1.95 4.27
N GLN A 53 10.88 1.39 3.74
CA GLN A 53 10.94 0.94 2.34
C GLN A 53 9.92 -0.15 2.05
N ASP A 54 9.74 -1.09 2.97
CA ASP A 54 8.72 -2.13 2.85
C ASP A 54 7.31 -1.53 2.81
N GLY A 55 7.05 -0.52 3.63
CA GLY A 55 5.81 0.27 3.59
C GLY A 55 5.58 0.94 2.23
N ASP A 56 6.61 1.59 1.68
CA ASP A 56 6.56 2.26 0.37
C ASP A 56 6.34 1.25 -0.78
N ILE A 57 7.03 0.11 -0.75
CA ILE A 57 6.87 -0.99 -1.71
C ILE A 57 5.45 -1.57 -1.63
N ALA A 58 4.93 -1.78 -0.42
CA ALA A 58 3.57 -2.27 -0.23
C ALA A 58 2.52 -1.28 -0.76
N ALA A 59 2.72 0.02 -0.56
CA ALA A 59 1.86 1.05 -1.13
C ALA A 59 1.91 1.06 -2.66
N PHE A 60 3.12 1.04 -3.23
CA PHE A 60 3.32 0.98 -4.68
C PHE A 60 2.65 -0.26 -5.31
N ARG A 61 2.87 -1.44 -4.71
CA ARG A 61 2.26 -2.70 -5.17
C ARG A 61 0.73 -2.66 -5.12
N ARG A 62 0.15 -2.04 -4.09
CA ARG A 62 -1.31 -1.85 -3.99
C ARG A 62 -1.83 -0.99 -5.13
N ASP A 63 -1.15 0.10 -5.45
CA ASP A 63 -1.55 1.00 -6.53
C ASP A 63 -1.39 0.34 -7.91
N GLU A 64 -0.31 -0.40 -8.14
CA GLU A 64 -0.12 -1.18 -9.37
C GLU A 64 -1.13 -2.32 -9.52
N ALA A 65 -1.50 -2.97 -8.42
CA ALA A 65 -2.43 -4.10 -8.40
C ALA A 65 -3.90 -3.68 -8.50
N LEU A 66 -4.22 -2.38 -8.51
CA LEU A 66 -5.60 -1.92 -8.69
C LEU A 66 -6.12 -2.44 -10.02
N ARG A 67 -7.10 -3.37 -9.94
CA ARG A 67 -7.73 -3.97 -11.10
C ARG A 67 -8.63 -2.97 -11.80
N LEU A 68 -8.49 -2.89 -13.12
CA LEU A 68 -9.39 -2.17 -13.98
C LEU A 68 -10.61 -3.07 -14.28
N PRO A 69 -11.83 -2.51 -14.32
CA PRO A 69 -13.01 -3.26 -14.74
C PRO A 69 -12.82 -3.84 -16.16
N GLU A 70 -13.16 -5.12 -16.36
CA GLU A 70 -12.96 -5.81 -17.65
C GLU A 70 -13.70 -5.14 -18.81
N ASN A 71 -14.82 -4.47 -18.51
CA ASN A 71 -15.65 -3.75 -19.48
C ASN A 71 -15.52 -2.22 -19.37
N LEU A 72 -14.37 -1.73 -18.91
CA LEU A 72 -14.13 -0.29 -18.80
C LEU A 72 -14.13 0.37 -20.19
N ASP A 73 -15.08 1.28 -20.42
CA ASP A 73 -15.09 2.12 -21.60
C ASP A 73 -14.15 3.33 -21.41
N TYR A 74 -12.93 3.21 -21.94
CA TYR A 74 -11.94 4.30 -21.94
C TYR A 74 -12.42 5.55 -22.70
N GLY A 75 -13.45 5.45 -23.55
CA GLY A 75 -14.17 6.56 -24.18
C GLY A 75 -14.91 7.47 -23.20
N THR A 76 -15.19 7.00 -21.98
CA THR A 76 -15.86 7.78 -20.94
C THR A 76 -14.92 8.44 -19.93
N VAL A 77 -13.61 8.15 -20.00
CA VAL A 77 -12.62 8.68 -19.06
C VAL A 77 -12.22 10.10 -19.47
N ALA A 78 -12.73 11.11 -18.77
CA ALA A 78 -12.36 12.50 -19.00
C ALA A 78 -10.85 12.72 -18.76
N GLY A 79 -10.20 13.54 -19.59
CA GLY A 79 -8.76 13.85 -19.48
C GLY A 79 -7.82 12.91 -20.23
N LEU A 80 -8.32 11.82 -20.83
CA LEU A 80 -7.51 11.02 -21.76
C LEU A 80 -7.54 11.61 -23.17
N SER A 81 -6.37 11.72 -23.80
CA SER A 81 -6.26 12.06 -25.23
C SER A 81 -6.78 10.92 -26.10
N THR A 82 -7.10 11.22 -27.36
CA THR A 82 -7.55 10.21 -28.34
C THR A 82 -6.53 9.08 -28.50
N GLU A 83 -5.25 9.42 -28.58
CA GLU A 83 -4.17 8.43 -28.70
C GLU A 83 -4.09 7.50 -27.48
N VAL A 84 -4.17 8.08 -26.28
CA VAL A 84 -4.14 7.32 -25.02
C VAL A 84 -5.34 6.38 -24.93
N ARG A 85 -6.55 6.86 -25.29
CA ARG A 85 -7.75 6.01 -25.32
C ARG A 85 -7.58 4.85 -26.29
N GLN A 86 -7.09 5.11 -27.50
CA GLN A 86 -6.84 4.06 -28.49
C GLN A 86 -5.84 3.02 -27.98
N LYS A 87 -4.75 3.45 -27.33
CA LYS A 87 -3.76 2.56 -26.74
C LYS A 87 -4.36 1.69 -25.63
N LEU A 88 -5.09 2.29 -24.69
CA LEU A 88 -5.73 1.56 -23.58
C LEU A 88 -6.82 0.61 -24.07
N THR A 89 -7.67 1.03 -25.01
CA THR A 89 -8.70 0.16 -25.60
C THR A 89 -8.08 -1.02 -26.35
N ARG A 90 -6.99 -0.79 -27.10
CA ARG A 90 -6.32 -1.87 -27.86
C ARG A 90 -5.61 -2.86 -26.95
N ILE A 91 -4.93 -2.38 -25.90
CA ILE A 91 -4.11 -3.21 -25.02
C ILE A 91 -4.95 -3.85 -23.91
N ALA A 92 -6.06 -3.21 -23.52
CA ALA A 92 -6.99 -3.64 -22.48
C ALA A 92 -6.26 -4.08 -21.19
N PRO A 93 -5.51 -3.18 -20.54
CA PRO A 93 -4.77 -3.52 -19.33
C PRO A 93 -5.70 -3.97 -18.21
N VAL A 94 -5.30 -5.03 -17.50
CA VAL A 94 -6.06 -5.60 -16.37
C VAL A 94 -5.82 -4.81 -15.08
N THR A 95 -4.70 -4.09 -14.99
CA THR A 95 -4.34 -3.29 -13.81
C THR A 95 -3.82 -1.91 -14.18
N LEU A 96 -3.86 -0.97 -13.22
CA LEU A 96 -3.21 0.33 -13.38
C LEU A 96 -1.70 0.19 -13.63
N GLY A 97 -1.02 -0.76 -12.97
CA GLY A 97 0.40 -1.01 -13.21
C GLY A 97 0.69 -1.43 -14.64
N GLN A 98 -0.18 -2.25 -15.25
CA GLN A 98 -0.05 -2.61 -16.65
C GLN A 98 -0.28 -1.40 -17.57
N ALA A 99 -1.29 -0.58 -17.27
CA ALA A 99 -1.56 0.64 -18.01
C ALA A 99 -0.37 1.63 -17.99
N ALA A 100 0.28 1.78 -16.83
CA ALA A 100 1.43 2.69 -16.66
C ALA A 100 2.66 2.32 -17.52
N ARG A 101 2.81 1.04 -17.89
CA ARG A 101 3.93 0.54 -18.70
C ARG A 101 3.69 0.68 -20.21
N ILE A 102 2.49 1.08 -20.63
CA ILE A 102 2.19 1.28 -22.06
C ILE A 102 2.91 2.53 -22.55
N GLU A 103 3.64 2.39 -23.65
CA GLU A 103 4.40 3.49 -24.24
C GLU A 103 3.52 4.71 -24.58
N GLY A 104 3.94 5.89 -24.12
CA GLY A 104 3.24 7.15 -24.33
C GLY A 104 2.02 7.36 -23.43
N ILE A 105 1.78 6.49 -22.44
CA ILE A 105 0.89 6.84 -21.32
C ILE A 105 1.60 7.83 -20.41
N THR A 106 0.93 8.94 -20.12
CA THR A 106 1.47 10.01 -19.28
C THR A 106 1.00 9.88 -17.83
N PRO A 107 1.72 10.48 -16.85
CA PRO A 107 1.26 10.54 -15.46
C PRO A 107 -0.13 11.20 -15.31
N ALA A 108 -0.43 12.21 -16.13
CA ALA A 108 -1.74 12.85 -16.15
C ALA A 108 -2.85 11.88 -16.59
N ALA A 109 -2.60 11.05 -17.61
CA ALA A 109 -3.54 10.02 -18.05
C ALA A 109 -3.78 8.96 -16.97
N MET A 110 -2.72 8.53 -16.27
CA MET A 110 -2.84 7.60 -15.13
C MET A 110 -3.69 8.18 -14.00
N THR A 111 -3.52 9.47 -13.72
CA THR A 111 -4.30 10.18 -12.69
C THR A 111 -5.78 10.25 -13.07
N ALA A 112 -6.08 10.58 -14.33
CA ALA A 112 -7.44 10.60 -14.86
C ALA A 112 -8.11 9.21 -14.80
N LEU A 113 -7.39 8.16 -15.17
CA LEU A 113 -7.87 6.78 -15.14
C LEU A 113 -8.15 6.32 -13.70
N LEU A 114 -7.23 6.54 -12.77
CA LEU A 114 -7.40 6.22 -11.35
C LEU A 114 -8.62 6.94 -10.75
N ALA A 115 -8.78 8.23 -11.04
CA ALA A 115 -9.91 9.02 -10.55
C ALA A 115 -11.25 8.49 -11.08
N HIS A 116 -11.30 8.05 -12.35
CA HIS A 116 -12.48 7.46 -12.96
C HIS A 116 -12.86 6.13 -12.27
N VAL A 117 -11.90 5.23 -12.06
CA VAL A 117 -12.14 3.92 -11.41
C VAL A 117 -12.63 4.09 -9.98
N LYS A 118 -11.97 4.96 -9.18
CA LYS A 118 -12.40 5.25 -7.80
C LYS A 118 -13.81 5.83 -7.72
N ARG A 119 -14.22 6.67 -8.68
CA ARG A 119 -15.58 7.23 -8.74
C ARG A 119 -16.63 6.14 -9.04
N ALA A 120 -16.32 5.22 -9.94
CA ALA A 120 -17.21 4.10 -10.26
C ALA A 120 -17.41 3.17 -9.06
N ASP A 121 -16.35 2.89 -8.28
CA ASP A 121 -16.43 2.08 -7.06
C ASP A 121 -17.29 2.72 -5.97
N ALA A 122 -17.11 4.02 -5.71
CA ALA A 122 -17.92 4.75 -4.75
C ALA A 122 -19.41 4.76 -5.12
N GLY A 123 -19.72 4.81 -6.42
CA GLY A 123 -21.09 4.71 -6.95
C GLY A 123 -21.72 3.33 -6.70
N ARG A 124 -20.96 2.24 -6.89
CA ARG A 124 -21.41 0.87 -6.60
C ARG A 124 -21.74 0.67 -5.12
N GLY A 125 -20.86 1.14 -4.22
CA GLY A 125 -21.06 1.01 -2.77
C GLY A 125 -22.32 1.73 -2.26
N ARG A 126 -22.62 2.92 -2.78
CA ARG A 126 -23.86 3.66 -2.43
C ARG A 126 -25.12 2.97 -2.94
N ARG A 127 -25.10 2.41 -4.16
CA ARG A 127 -26.25 1.71 -4.74
C ARG A 127 -26.58 0.41 -3.99
N GLY A 128 -25.56 -0.34 -3.59
CA GLY A 128 -25.70 -1.53 -2.75
C GLY A 128 -26.34 -1.24 -1.38
N ARG A 129 -25.86 -0.20 -0.68
CA ARG A 129 -26.43 0.23 0.62
C ARG A 129 -27.89 0.67 0.52
N ARG A 130 -28.28 1.40 -0.53
CA ARG A 130 -29.69 1.80 -0.73
C ARG A 130 -30.60 0.61 -1.01
N LYS A 131 -30.14 -0.39 -1.78
CA LYS A 131 -30.93 -1.60 -2.06
C LYS A 131 -31.13 -2.45 -0.79
N ALA A 132 -30.11 -2.57 0.06
CA ALA A 132 -30.21 -3.28 1.34
C ALA A 132 -31.17 -2.58 2.32
N ALA A 133 -31.12 -1.25 2.41
CA ALA A 133 -32.04 -0.47 3.24
C ALA A 133 -33.51 -0.58 2.76
N ALA A 134 -33.74 -0.57 1.44
CA ALA A 134 -35.08 -0.74 0.88
C ALA A 134 -35.64 -2.16 1.08
N ALA A 135 -34.80 -3.20 1.00
CA ALA A 135 -35.20 -4.57 1.28
C ALA A 135 -35.59 -4.78 2.76
N GLY A 136 -34.86 -4.16 3.70
CA GLY A 136 -35.19 -4.20 5.12
C GLY A 136 -36.52 -3.51 5.48
N ALA A 137 -36.87 -2.42 4.77
CA ALA A 137 -38.15 -1.72 4.96
C ALA A 137 -39.35 -2.50 4.40
N SER A 138 -39.16 -3.26 3.31
CA SER A 138 -40.24 -4.08 2.72
C SER A 138 -40.59 -5.30 3.57
N THR A 139 -39.62 -5.90 4.28
CA THR A 139 -39.88 -7.04 5.17
C THR A 139 -40.65 -6.64 6.43
N ALA A 140 -40.52 -5.38 6.87
CA ALA A 140 -41.27 -4.85 8.02
C ALA A 140 -42.75 -4.53 7.71
N GLN A 141 -43.13 -4.37 6.44
CA GLN A 141 -44.50 -4.04 6.02
C GLN A 141 -45.38 -5.24 5.69
N SER A 142 -44.83 -6.46 5.59
CA SER A 142 -45.62 -7.70 5.42
C SER A 142 -45.84 -8.48 6.73
N ALA A 143 -45.45 -7.92 7.88
CA ALA A 143 -45.59 -8.55 9.19
C ALA A 143 -46.73 -7.97 10.05
N VAL A 144 -47.67 -7.24 9.44
CA VAL A 144 -48.90 -6.73 10.06
C VAL A 144 -50.08 -7.24 9.27
#